data_AF-A0A965VL72-F1
#
_entry.id   AF-A0A965VL72-F1
#
_cell.length_a   1.000
_cell.length_b   1.000
_cell.length_c   1.000
_cell.angle_alpha   90.00
_cell.angle_beta   90.00
_cell.angle_gamma   90.00
#
_symmetry.space_group_name_H-M   'P 1'
#
loop_
_entity.id
_entity.type
_entity.pdbx_description
1 polymer ?
#
loop_
_entity_poly.entity_id
_entity_poly.type
_entity_poly.pdbx_seq_one_letter_code
_entity_poly.pdbx_strand_id
1 'polypeptide(L)' 'GLRQMGDSTFLASAASGKATLGNAGSAGFGTLRAGATERANVDLTQELVDLITAQRNFQANAKAIETSSTMTSAIINLRS' A
#
# COMPACT_ATOMS: atom_id res chain seq x y z
N GLY A 1 -4.73 -2.46 14.89
CA GLY A 1 -5.45 -3.21 13.83
C GLY A 1 -5.04 -4.67 13.83
N LEU A 2 -5.75 -5.52 13.08
CA LEU A 2 -5.33 -6.91 12.86
C LEU A 2 -3.99 -6.94 12.10
N ARG A 3 -3.18 -7.97 12.34
CA ARG A 3 -1.91 -8.16 11.65
C ARG A 3 -2.10 -9.15 10.51
N GLN A 4 -1.84 -8.74 9.28
CA GLN A 4 -1.87 -9.64 8.13
C GLN A 4 -0.70 -10.63 8.21
N MET A 5 -1.00 -11.93 8.14
CA MET A 5 0.01 -13.00 8.22
C MET A 5 0.37 -13.58 6.84
N GLY A 6 -0.34 -13.14 5.79
CA GLY A 6 -0.21 -13.65 4.42
C GLY A 6 -1.59 -13.94 3.82
N ASP A 7 -1.70 -13.83 2.50
CA ASP A 7 -2.95 -14.00 1.74
C ASP A 7 -4.11 -13.16 2.33
N SER A 8 -5.23 -13.83 2.61
CA SER A 8 -6.42 -13.31 3.28
C SER A 8 -6.48 -13.65 4.77
N THR A 9 -5.37 -14.09 5.37
CA THR A 9 -5.33 -14.50 6.79
C THR A 9 -4.84 -13.36 7.69
N PHE A 10 -5.61 -13.10 8.74
CA PHE A 10 -5.34 -12.06 9.73
C PHE A 10 -5.21 -12.66 11.13
N LEU A 11 -4.29 -12.10 11.92
CA LEU A 11 -4.03 -12.50 13.30
C LEU A 11 -4.28 -11.32 14.25
N ALA A 12 -4.85 -11.60 15.42
CA ALA A 12 -5.14 -10.58 16.42
C ALA A 12 -3.83 -9.99 16.98
N SER A 13 -3.62 -8.68 16.76
CA SER A 13 -2.51 -7.94 17.39
C SER A 13 -2.96 -7.27 18.70
N ALA A 14 -2.00 -6.80 19.50
CA ALA A 14 -2.30 -6.04 20.72
C ALA A 14 -3.20 -4.81 20.45
N ALA A 15 -3.13 -4.23 19.25
CA ALA A 15 -3.95 -3.10 18.83
C ALA A 15 -5.28 -3.51 18.15
N SER A 16 -5.67 -4.79 18.16
CA SER A 16 -6.92 -5.28 17.56
C SER A 16 -8.04 -5.58 18.56
N GLY A 17 -7.70 -5.71 19.85
CA GLY A 17 -8.64 -6.13 20.87
C GLY A 17 -8.87 -7.66 20.92
N LYS A 18 -9.86 -8.09 21.70
CA LYS A 18 -10.24 -9.51 21.85
C LYS A 18 -11.17 -9.93 20.71
N ALA A 19 -10.96 -11.13 20.17
CA ALA A 19 -11.88 -11.72 19.20
C ALA A 19 -13.26 -11.95 19.84
N THR A 20 -14.32 -11.53 19.15
CA THR A 20 -15.71 -11.79 19.56
C THR A 20 -16.31 -12.77 18.54
N LEU A 21 -16.69 -13.95 19.03
CA LEU A 21 -17.28 -15.01 18.22
C LEU A 21 -18.81 -14.93 18.30
N GLY A 22 -19.49 -15.24 17.20
CA GLY A 22 -20.95 -15.24 17.13
C GLY A 22 -21.46 -16.03 15.93
N ASN A 23 -22.77 -16.27 15.91
CA ASN A 23 -23.43 -16.96 14.80
C ASN A 23 -23.73 -15.98 13.66
N ALA A 24 -23.66 -16.47 12.41
CA ALA A 24 -24.07 -15.69 11.24
C ALA A 24 -25.53 -15.24 11.37
N GLY A 25 -25.81 -13.96 11.11
CA GLY A 25 -27.13 -13.35 11.27
C GLY A 25 -27.51 -12.93 12.70
N SER A 26 -26.64 -13.10 13.69
CA SER A 26 -26.83 -12.50 15.02
C SER A 26 -26.53 -10.99 15.02
N ALA A 27 -27.00 -10.26 16.03
CA ALA A 27 -26.76 -8.82 16.16
C ALA A 27 -25.25 -8.50 16.11
N GLY A 28 -24.85 -7.69 15.12
CA GLY A 28 -23.45 -7.29 14.89
C GLY A 28 -22.67 -8.19 13.92
N PHE A 29 -23.24 -9.30 13.44
CA PHE A 29 -22.61 -10.20 12.45
C PHE A 29 -23.41 -10.22 11.13
N GLY A 30 -22.70 -10.27 10.00
CA GLY A 30 -23.32 -10.39 8.67
C GLY A 30 -23.99 -11.75 8.43
N THR A 31 -24.74 -11.85 7.33
CA THR A 31 -25.37 -13.10 6.88
C THR A 31 -24.44 -13.88 5.94
N LEU A 32 -24.47 -15.21 6.01
CA LEU A 32 -23.77 -16.07 5.05
C LEU A 32 -24.54 -16.16 3.74
N ARG A 33 -23.85 -15.92 2.61
CA ARG A 33 -24.39 -16.14 1.25
C ARG A 33 -23.70 -17.33 0.60
N ALA A 34 -24.38 -18.48 0.56
CA ALA A 34 -23.84 -19.69 -0.06
C ALA A 34 -23.61 -19.49 -1.58
N GLY A 35 -22.48 -19.98 -2.10
CA GLY A 35 -22.14 -19.91 -3.53
C GLY A 35 -21.64 -18.54 -4.03
N ALA A 36 -21.46 -17.56 -3.15
CA ALA A 36 -20.88 -16.26 -3.49
C ALA A 36 -19.42 -16.18 -3.02
N THR A 37 -18.52 -15.75 -3.91
CA THR A 37 -17.12 -15.46 -3.59
C THR A 37 -16.94 -13.95 -3.44
N GLU A 38 -16.41 -13.51 -2.30
CA GLU A 38 -16.05 -12.11 -2.09
C GLU A 38 -14.88 -11.74 -3.01
N ARG A 39 -15.11 -10.73 -3.85
CA ARG A 39 -14.08 -10.21 -4.75
C ARG A 39 -13.23 -9.16 -4.04
N ALA A 40 -12.01 -8.96 -4.53
CA ALA A 40 -11.19 -7.84 -4.08
C ALA A 40 -11.96 -6.52 -4.28
N ASN A 41 -11.87 -5.64 -3.28
CA ASN A 41 -12.42 -4.28 -3.33
C ASN A 41 -11.47 -3.29 -4.02
N VAL A 42 -10.45 -3.78 -4.74
CA VAL A 42 -9.41 -2.98 -5.38
C VAL A 42 -9.83 -2.62 -6.80
N ASP A 43 -9.76 -1.32 -7.14
CA ASP A 43 -9.93 -0.84 -8.51
C ASP A 43 -8.56 -0.80 -9.21
N LEU A 44 -8.38 -1.72 -10.17
CA LEU A 44 -7.14 -1.84 -10.94
C LEU A 44 -6.74 -0.55 -11.67
N THR A 45 -7.70 0.27 -12.07
CA THR A 45 -7.41 1.51 -12.81
C THR A 45 -6.80 2.57 -11.89
N GLN A 46 -7.32 2.70 -10.67
CA GLN A 46 -6.78 3.61 -9.66
C GLN A 46 -5.39 3.17 -9.22
N GLU A 47 -5.20 1.89 -8.92
CA GLU A 47 -3.89 1.35 -8.55
C GLU A 47 -2.83 1.59 -9.64
N LEU A 48 -3.20 1.47 -10.91
CA LEU A 48 -2.29 1.76 -12.02
C LEU A 48 -1.90 3.23 -12.07
N VAL A 49 -2.84 4.15 -11.85
CA VAL A 49 -2.57 5.59 -11.82
C VAL A 49 -1.67 5.95 -10.63
N ASP A 50 -1.88 5.33 -9.47
CA ASP A 50 -1.05 5.52 -8.30
C ASP A 50 0.37 4.99 -8.52
N LEU A 51 0.51 3.83 -9.17
CA LEU A 51 1.82 3.31 -9.59
C LEU A 51 2.53 4.23 -10.58
N ILE A 52 1.82 4.74 -11.60
CA ILE A 52 2.40 5.67 -12.57
C ILE A 52 2.83 6.97 -11.88
N THR A 53 2.05 7.44 -10.91
CA THR A 53 2.37 8.65 -10.13
C THR A 53 3.61 8.44 -9.26
N ALA A 54 3.69 7.31 -8.57
CA ALA A 54 4.87 6.92 -7.80
C ALA A 54 6.12 6.81 -8.69
N GLN A 55 5.99 6.21 -9.88
CA GLN A 55 7.08 6.10 -10.85
C GLN A 55 7.55 7.47 -11.35
N ARG A 56 6.62 8.38 -11.69
CA ARG A 56 6.97 9.75 -12.10
C ARG A 56 7.69 10.52 -11.01
N ASN A 57 7.23 10.40 -9.76
CA ASN A 57 7.90 11.01 -8.62
C ASN A 57 9.31 10.45 -8.42
N PHE A 58 9.49 9.14 -8.56
CA PHE A 58 10.81 8.52 -8.51
C PHE A 58 11.74 9.02 -9.61
N GLN A 59 11.25 9.08 -10.86
CA GLN A 59 12.02 9.59 -12.00
C GLN A 59 12.38 11.07 -11.84
N ALA A 60 11.44 11.90 -11.38
CA ALA A 60 11.68 13.32 -11.11
C ALA A 60 12.75 13.51 -10.04
N ASN A 61 12.66 12.75 -8.94
CA ASN A 61 13.66 12.78 -7.88
C ASN A 61 15.04 12.30 -8.37
N ALA A 62 15.09 11.23 -9.18
CA ALA A 62 16.33 10.74 -9.77
C ALA A 62 16.97 11.79 -10.69
N LYS A 63 16.18 12.48 -11.52
CA LYS A 63 16.68 13.54 -12.42
C LYS A 63 17.19 14.76 -11.66
N ALA A 64 16.51 15.13 -10.57
CA ALA A 64 16.96 16.20 -9.68
C ALA A 64 18.32 15.87 -9.04
N ILE A 65 18.50 14.62 -8.58
CA ILE A 65 19.77 14.14 -8.01
C ILE A 65 20.88 14.17 -9.07
N GLU A 66 20.60 13.69 -10.29
CA GLU A 66 21.57 13.72 -11.39
C GLU A 66 22.03 15.15 -11.71
N THR A 67 21.08 16.08 -11.84
CA THR A 67 21.37 17.49 -12.13
C THR A 67 22.17 18.13 -11.00
N SER A 68 21.85 17.82 -9.73
CA SER A 68 22.62 18.27 -8.57
C SER A 68 24.05 17.74 -8.59
N SER A 69 24.25 16.48 -8.98
CA SER A 69 25.58 15.87 -9.11
C SER A 69 26.41 16.52 -10.23
N THR A 70 25.79 16.78 -11.39
CA THR A 70 26.43 17.50 -12.51
C THR A 70 26.85 18.91 -12.11
N MET A 71 25.97 19.67 -11.46
CA MET A 71 26.29 21.02 -10.96
C MET A 71 27.43 20.99 -9.94
N THR A 72 27.41 20.02 -9.01
CA THR A 72 28.48 19.87 -8.01
C THR A 72 29.83 19.59 -8.68
N SER A 73 29.85 18.72 -9.69
CA SER A 73 31.06 18.39 -10.46
C SER A 73 31.58 19.61 -11.24
N ALA A 74 30.69 20.40 -11.82
CA ALA A 74 31.05 21.65 -12.51
C ALA A 74 31.68 22.67 -11.55
N ILE A 75 31.16 22.82 -10.33
CA ILE A 75 31.74 23.71 -9.30
C ILE A 75 33.15 23.26 -8.90
N ILE A 76 33.37 21.94 -8.75
CA ILE A 76 34.69 21.39 -8.40
C ILE A 76 35.72 21.70 -9.50
N ASN A 77 35.36 21.49 -10.77
CA ASN A 77 36.23 21.78 -11.91
C ASN A 77 36.54 23.28 -12.09
N LEU A 78 35.70 24.18 -11.58
CA LEU A 78 35.96 25.63 -11.63
C LEU A 78 36.96 26.12 -10.57
N ARG A 79 37.24 25.30 -9.54
CA ARG A 79 38.15 25.63 -8.44
C ARG A 79 39.57 25.06 -8.62
N SER A 80 39.79 24.23 -9.64
CA SER A 80 41.12 23.75 -10.08
C SER A 80 41.72 24.68 -11.12
#